data_AF-F0RZ71-F1
#
_entry.id   AF-F0RZ71-F1
#
_cell.length_a   1.000
_cell.length_b   1.000
_cell.length_c   1.000
_cell.angle_alpha   90.00
_cell.angle_beta   90.00
_cell.angle_gamma   90.00
#
_symmetry.space_group_name_H-M   'P 1'
#
loop_
_entity.id
_entity.type
_entity.pdbx_description
1 polymer ?
#
loop_
_entity_poly.entity_id
_entity_poly.type
_entity_poly.pdbx_seq_one_letter_code
_entity_poly.pdbx_strand_id
1 'polypeptide(L)'
;MEHEKGFAYCGLACCLCSENASCPGCRNDGCTGNDWCKHYTCCKEQGFSGCWQCPDFPCDTPMFAKERIRAFATFLQRHPESTLLQVLARNEELGVLYHYEGQLIGDYDSLGDEEAILSYLEHSL
;
A
#
# COMPACT_ATOMS: atom_id res chain seq x y z
N MET A 1 -5.58 2.00 12.80
CA MET A 1 -4.26 1.78 12.16
C MET A 1 -3.21 1.19 13.12
N GLU A 2 -2.41 0.22 12.66
CA GLU A 2 -1.22 -0.38 13.33
C GLU A 2 0.08 0.13 12.66
N HIS A 3 0.61 1.25 13.14
CA HIS A 3 1.69 2.00 12.47
C HIS A 3 2.97 1.17 12.25
N GLU A 4 3.28 0.23 13.14
CA GLU A 4 4.44 -0.65 13.08
C GLU A 4 4.43 -1.60 11.88
N LYS A 5 3.24 -1.90 11.32
CA LYS A 5 3.11 -2.75 10.12
C LYS A 5 3.46 -2.00 8.83
N GLY A 6 3.38 -0.67 8.85
CA GLY A 6 3.75 0.22 7.74
C GLY A 6 3.14 -0.21 6.39
N PHE A 7 3.98 -0.23 5.36
CA PHE A 7 3.62 -0.57 3.99
C PHE A 7 4.26 -1.88 3.53
N ALA A 8 3.54 -2.62 2.68
CA ALA A 8 4.11 -3.72 1.93
C ALA A 8 5.05 -3.22 0.83
N TYR A 9 5.91 -4.10 0.34
CA TYR A 9 6.82 -3.77 -0.77
C TYR A 9 6.08 -3.25 -2.02
N CYS A 10 4.87 -3.74 -2.29
CA CYS A 10 4.05 -3.27 -3.42
C CYS A 10 3.35 -1.92 -3.18
N GLY A 11 3.39 -1.33 -1.97
CA GLY A 11 2.72 -0.07 -1.64
C GLY A 11 1.41 -0.21 -0.86
N LEU A 12 0.87 -1.42 -0.68
CA LEU A 12 -0.32 -1.63 0.17
C LEU A 12 -0.06 -1.20 1.62
N ALA A 13 -1.04 -0.58 2.26
CA ALA A 13 -0.99 -0.16 3.65
C ALA A 13 -1.26 -1.33 4.60
N CYS A 14 -0.22 -2.08 4.97
CA CYS A 14 -0.33 -3.14 5.98
C CYS A 14 -0.84 -2.61 7.32
N CYS A 15 -0.56 -1.35 7.65
CA CYS A 15 -1.03 -0.67 8.85
C CYS A 15 -2.56 -0.48 8.92
N LEU A 16 -3.29 -0.65 7.81
CA LEU A 16 -4.76 -0.57 7.77
C LEU A 16 -5.44 -1.92 7.50
N CYS A 17 -4.67 -3.00 7.34
CA CYS A 17 -5.23 -4.30 7.04
C CYS A 17 -5.82 -4.96 8.30
N SER A 18 -7.13 -5.16 8.32
CA SER A 18 -7.87 -5.81 9.42
C SER A 18 -8.05 -7.33 9.26
N GLU A 19 -7.73 -7.90 8.10
CA GLU A 19 -8.04 -9.31 7.77
C GLU A 19 -7.28 -10.33 8.61
N ASN A 20 -6.10 -9.95 9.11
CA ASN A 20 -5.31 -10.82 9.97
C ASN A 20 -4.61 -10.01 11.06
N ALA A 21 -5.23 -9.95 12.24
CA ALA A 21 -4.69 -9.26 13.40
C ALA A 21 -3.29 -9.76 13.80
N SER A 22 -2.98 -11.04 13.56
CA SER A 22 -1.67 -11.64 13.88
C SER A 22 -0.59 -11.38 12.83
N CYS A 23 -0.95 -10.81 11.67
CA CYS A 23 0.01 -10.52 10.61
C CYS A 23 0.93 -9.36 11.02
N PRO A 24 2.25 -9.54 11.12
CA PRO A 24 3.21 -8.49 11.52
C PRO A 24 3.50 -7.46 10.40
N GLY A 25 2.88 -7.60 9.23
CA GLY A 25 3.15 -6.78 8.05
C GLY A 25 4.16 -7.43 7.09
N CYS A 26 4.08 -7.06 5.81
CA CYS A 26 4.82 -7.72 4.73
C CYS A 26 6.35 -7.67 4.92
N ARG A 27 6.90 -6.53 5.39
CA ARG A 27 8.35 -6.38 5.63
C ARG A 27 8.86 -7.11 6.88
N ASN A 28 7.95 -7.57 7.75
CA ASN A 28 8.24 -8.36 8.94
C ASN A 28 7.83 -9.82 8.72
N ASP A 29 7.94 -10.31 7.48
CA ASP A 29 7.65 -11.69 7.07
C ASP A 29 6.19 -12.13 7.27
N GLY A 30 5.24 -11.18 7.37
CA GLY A 30 3.84 -11.47 7.65
C GLY A 30 2.98 -11.92 6.47
N CYS A 31 3.43 -11.71 5.22
CA CYS A 31 2.63 -12.07 4.06
C CYS A 31 2.76 -13.59 3.75
N THR A 32 1.61 -14.27 3.72
CA THR A 32 1.52 -15.68 3.38
C THR A 32 1.86 -15.82 1.89
N GLY A 33 3.00 -16.45 1.57
CA GLY A 33 3.47 -16.57 0.20
C GLY A 33 4.58 -15.61 -0.22
N ASN A 34 5.31 -15.04 0.73
CA ASN A 34 6.53 -14.26 0.48
C ASN A 34 7.47 -14.91 -0.55
N ASP A 35 7.65 -16.24 -0.47
CA ASP A 35 8.55 -17.01 -1.33
C ASP A 35 8.21 -16.94 -2.82
N TRP A 36 6.93 -16.72 -3.18
CA TRP A 36 6.48 -16.58 -4.57
C TRP A 36 6.04 -15.17 -4.93
N CYS A 37 6.03 -14.24 -3.97
CA CYS A 37 5.70 -12.85 -4.22
C CYS A 37 6.89 -12.13 -4.88
N LYS A 38 6.75 -11.79 -6.18
CA LYS A 38 7.77 -11.07 -6.95
C LYS A 38 8.18 -9.74 -6.30
N HIS A 39 7.24 -8.99 -5.73
CA HIS A 39 7.54 -7.70 -5.10
C HIS A 39 8.37 -7.87 -3.83
N TYR A 40 8.06 -8.90 -3.04
CA TYR A 40 8.80 -9.20 -1.82
C TYR A 40 10.24 -9.63 -2.13
N THR A 41 10.40 -10.62 -3.01
CA THR A 41 11.70 -11.17 -3.40
C THR A 41 12.57 -10.12 -4.09
N CYS A 42 12.04 -9.44 -5.10
CA CYS A 42 12.75 -8.41 -5.84
C CYS A 42 13.20 -7.24 -4.95
N CYS A 43 12.33 -6.69 -4.09
CA CYS A 43 12.73 -5.60 -3.20
C CYS A 43 13.78 -6.05 -2.18
N LYS A 44 13.69 -7.26 -1.62
CA LYS A 44 14.73 -7.80 -0.74
C LYS A 44 16.08 -7.96 -1.46
N GLU A 45 16.09 -8.51 -2.67
CA GLU A 45 17.30 -8.69 -3.47
C GLU A 45 17.98 -7.37 -3.82
N GLN A 46 17.18 -6.34 -4.15
CA GLN A 46 17.69 -5.01 -4.51
C GLN A 46 17.97 -4.10 -3.31
N GLY A 47 17.58 -4.52 -2.09
CA GLY A 47 17.68 -3.70 -0.89
C GLY A 47 16.72 -2.50 -0.86
N PHE A 48 15.61 -2.57 -1.61
CA PHE A 48 14.59 -1.53 -1.62
C PHE A 48 13.62 -1.72 -0.46
N SER A 49 13.23 -0.61 0.16
CA SER A 49 12.12 -0.58 1.11
C SER A 49 10.79 -0.85 0.41
N GLY A 50 10.64 -0.48 -0.86
CA GLY A 50 9.43 -0.77 -1.63
C GLY A 50 9.65 -0.56 -3.12
N CYS A 51 8.71 -1.06 -3.93
CA CYS A 51 8.81 -0.99 -5.38
C CYS A 51 8.90 0.45 -5.90
N TRP A 52 8.36 1.42 -5.16
CA TRP A 52 8.46 2.85 -5.50
C TRP A 52 9.91 3.37 -5.55
N GLN A 53 10.88 2.70 -4.92
CA GLN A 53 12.30 3.07 -5.04
C GLN A 53 12.96 2.52 -6.32
N CYS A 54 12.29 1.62 -7.05
CA CYS A 54 12.80 1.03 -8.27
C CYS A 54 12.65 2.02 -9.45
N PRO A 55 13.72 2.28 -10.24
CA PRO A 55 13.63 3.10 -11.44
C PRO A 55 12.69 2.55 -12.52
N ASP A 56 12.47 1.23 -12.53
CA ASP A 56 11.59 0.54 -13.48
C ASP A 56 10.13 0.45 -13.00
N PHE A 57 9.80 1.09 -11.88
CA PHE A 57 8.42 1.14 -11.39
C PHE A 57 7.56 2.11 -12.24
N PRO A 58 6.29 1.75 -12.54
CA PRO A 58 5.65 0.46 -12.29
C PRO A 58 6.10 -0.58 -13.34
N CYS A 59 6.56 -1.74 -12.86
CA CYS A 59 6.93 -2.84 -13.76
C CYS A 59 5.69 -3.66 -14.16
N ASP A 60 5.76 -4.39 -15.27
CA ASP A 60 4.65 -5.22 -15.75
C ASP A 60 4.43 -6.44 -14.81
N THR A 61 3.53 -6.27 -13.85
CA THR A 61 3.07 -7.33 -12.94
C THR A 61 1.56 -7.23 -12.69
N PRO A 62 0.87 -8.36 -12.46
CA PRO A 62 -0.57 -8.35 -12.16
C PRO A 62 -0.95 -7.53 -10.92
N MET A 63 -0.03 -7.36 -9.96
CA MET A 63 -0.30 -6.56 -8.75
C MET A 63 -0.46 -5.08 -9.09
N PHE A 64 0.36 -4.56 -10.00
CA PHE A 64 0.25 -3.18 -10.48
C PHE A 64 -0.86 -3.01 -11.51
N ALA A 65 -1.62 -4.04 -11.87
CA ALA A 65 -2.90 -3.83 -12.54
C ALA A 65 -3.97 -3.24 -11.60
N LYS A 66 -3.75 -3.26 -10.27
CA LYS A 66 -4.67 -2.70 -9.26
C LYS A 66 -4.37 -1.23 -9.01
N GLU A 67 -5.37 -0.39 -9.21
CA GLU A 67 -5.32 1.07 -9.19
C GLU A 67 -4.89 1.60 -7.82
N ARG A 68 -5.49 1.09 -6.73
CA ARG A 68 -5.12 1.46 -5.35
C ARG A 68 -3.65 1.18 -5.04
N ILE A 69 -3.14 0.03 -5.49
CA ILE A 69 -1.75 -0.37 -5.22
C ILE A 69 -0.79 0.53 -5.97
N ARG A 70 -1.07 0.78 -7.26
CA ARG A 70 -0.25 1.67 -8.08
C ARG A 70 -0.26 3.09 -7.52
N ALA A 71 -1.43 3.62 -7.18
CA ALA A 71 -1.57 4.95 -6.59
C ALA A 71 -0.79 5.10 -5.29
N PHE A 72 -0.88 4.15 -4.35
CA PHE A 72 -0.16 4.24 -3.08
C PHE A 72 1.35 4.20 -3.30
N ALA A 73 1.85 3.30 -4.15
CA ALA A 73 3.26 3.24 -4.49
C ALA A 73 3.73 4.51 -5.24
N THR A 74 2.94 5.05 -6.16
CA THR A 74 3.22 6.32 -6.86
C THR A 74 3.26 7.49 -5.87
N PHE A 75 2.37 7.55 -4.88
CA PHE A 75 2.42 8.55 -3.81
C PHE A 75 3.73 8.44 -3.00
N LEU A 76 4.14 7.22 -2.67
CA LEU A 76 5.39 6.93 -1.96
C LEU A 76 6.67 7.22 -2.79
N GLN A 77 6.56 7.37 -4.11
CA GLN A 77 7.65 7.93 -4.93
C GLN A 77 7.84 9.43 -4.70
N ARG A 78 6.75 10.15 -4.41
CA ARG A 78 6.70 11.61 -4.32
C ARG A 78 6.88 12.12 -2.90
N HIS A 79 6.45 11.32 -1.93
CA HIS A 79 6.37 11.72 -0.53
C HIS A 79 6.95 10.65 0.41
N PRO A 80 7.46 11.03 1.59
CA PRO A 80 7.88 10.09 2.61
C PRO A 80 6.74 9.18 3.09
N GLU A 81 7.08 7.98 3.55
CA GLU A 81 6.12 7.05 4.18
C GLU A 81 5.35 7.69 5.34
N SER A 82 5.99 8.55 6.13
CA SER A 82 5.35 9.25 7.24
C SER A 82 4.20 10.15 6.78
N THR A 83 4.29 10.73 5.59
CA THR A 83 3.23 11.56 5.02
C THR A 83 2.02 10.71 4.64
N LEU A 84 2.23 9.58 3.94
CA LEU A 84 1.13 8.69 3.59
C LEU A 84 0.47 8.11 4.85
N LEU A 85 1.25 7.74 5.88
CA LEU A 85 0.69 7.29 7.16
C LEU A 85 -0.22 8.34 7.81
N GLN A 86 0.20 9.61 7.82
CA GLN A 86 -0.61 10.70 8.38
C GLN A 86 -1.90 10.93 7.59
N VAL A 87 -1.82 10.95 6.25
CA VAL A 87 -2.99 11.07 5.36
C VAL A 87 -3.97 9.92 5.63
N LEU A 88 -3.47 8.69 5.64
CA LEU A 88 -4.28 7.50 5.84
C LEU A 88 -4.93 7.46 7.23
N ALA A 89 -4.22 7.89 8.28
CA ALA A 89 -4.76 7.95 9.64
C ALA A 89 -5.88 8.99 9.74
N ARG A 90 -5.67 10.19 9.18
CA ARG A 90 -6.71 11.23 9.10
C ARG A 90 -7.93 10.76 8.32
N ASN A 91 -7.72 10.08 7.20
CA ASN A 91 -8.81 9.53 6.40
C ASN A 91 -9.60 8.47 7.20
N GLU A 92 -8.91 7.59 7.94
CA GLU A 92 -9.55 6.61 8.85
C GLU A 92 -10.40 7.33 9.92
N GLU A 93 -9.90 8.41 10.53
CA GLU A 93 -10.66 9.24 11.50
C GLU A 93 -11.91 9.90 10.88
N LEU A 94 -11.87 10.22 9.59
CA LEU A 94 -13.00 10.75 8.82
C LEU A 94 -13.97 9.65 8.32
N GLY A 95 -13.71 8.39 8.67
CA GLY A 95 -14.56 7.25 8.34
C GLY A 95 -14.28 6.61 6.99
N VAL A 96 -13.14 6.94 6.35
CA VAL A 96 -12.72 6.29 5.10
C VAL A 96 -12.28 4.86 5.40
N LEU A 97 -12.93 3.90 4.73
CA LEU A 97 -12.70 2.48 4.93
C LEU A 97 -11.63 1.97 3.97
N TYR A 98 -10.55 1.43 4.53
CA TYR A 98 -9.52 0.78 3.72
C TYR A 98 -9.98 -0.59 3.16
N HIS A 99 -10.77 -1.30 3.96
CA HIS A 99 -11.46 -2.53 3.59
C HIS A 99 -12.93 -2.46 4.03
N TYR A 100 -13.83 -2.91 3.18
CA TYR A 100 -15.19 -3.25 3.55
C TYR A 100 -15.21 -4.60 4.28
N GLU A 101 -16.23 -4.84 5.10
CA GLU A 101 -16.34 -6.08 5.89
C GLU A 101 -16.25 -7.33 5.00
N GLY A 102 -15.26 -8.18 5.28
CA GLY A 102 -15.01 -9.43 4.56
C GLY A 102 -14.45 -9.26 3.15
N GLN A 103 -13.92 -8.08 2.80
CA GLN A 103 -13.45 -7.76 1.46
C GLN A 103 -12.08 -7.09 1.46
N LEU A 104 -11.25 -7.44 0.47
CA LEU A 104 -9.94 -6.80 0.25
C LEU A 104 -10.02 -5.51 -0.59
N ILE A 105 -11.19 -4.87 -0.62
CA ILE A 105 -11.45 -3.60 -1.30
C ILE A 105 -12.10 -2.62 -0.32
N GLY A 106 -11.93 -1.32 -0.55
CA GLY A 106 -12.55 -0.26 0.26
C GLY A 106 -12.81 1.01 -0.53
N ASP A 107 -12.94 2.14 0.16
CA ASP A 107 -13.33 3.42 -0.44
C ASP A 107 -12.35 3.91 -1.50
N TYR A 108 -11.05 3.64 -1.32
CA TYR A 108 -10.04 3.97 -2.34
C TYR A 108 -10.28 3.22 -3.65
N ASP A 109 -10.75 1.98 -3.62
CA ASP A 109 -11.04 1.21 -4.84
C ASP A 109 -12.32 1.71 -5.55
N SER A 110 -13.18 2.46 -4.84
CA SER A 110 -14.40 3.07 -5.39
C SER A 110 -14.16 4.41 -6.11
N LEU A 111 -12.94 4.99 -5.99
CA LEU A 111 -12.60 6.26 -6.63
C LEU A 111 -12.40 6.15 -8.15
N GLY A 112 -12.27 4.92 -8.68
CA GLY A 112 -12.17 4.66 -10.11
C GLY A 112 -10.76 4.27 -10.52
N ASP A 113 -9.91 5.25 -10.82
CA ASP A 113 -8.57 5.01 -11.37
C ASP A 113 -7.43 5.50 -10.45
N GLU A 114 -6.20 5.23 -10.85
CA GLU A 114 -5.00 5.62 -10.11
C GLU A 114 -4.91 7.14 -9.89
N GLU A 115 -5.29 7.94 -10.89
CA GLU A 115 -5.20 9.41 -10.82
C GLU A 115 -6.21 9.96 -9.81
N ALA A 116 -7.43 9.43 -9.79
CA ALA A 116 -8.44 9.80 -8.80
C ALA A 116 -7.98 9.47 -7.37
N ILE A 117 -7.36 8.31 -7.16
CA ILE A 117 -6.83 7.90 -5.84
C ILE A 117 -5.66 8.79 -5.44
N LEU A 118 -4.71 9.04 -6.34
CA LEU A 118 -3.58 9.94 -6.09
C LEU A 118 -4.05 11.35 -5.75
N SER A 119 -4.97 11.89 -6.54
CA SER A 119 -5.55 13.21 -6.32
C SER A 119 -6.20 13.26 -4.93
N TYR A 120 -6.99 12.26 -4.56
CA TYR A 120 -7.60 12.18 -3.24
C TYR A 120 -6.55 12.20 -2.11
N LEU A 121 -5.50 11.39 -2.22
CA LEU A 121 -4.41 11.34 -1.21
C LEU A 121 -3.65 12.68 -1.12
N GLU A 122 -3.36 13.32 -2.25
CA GLU A 122 -2.62 14.59 -2.31
C GLU A 122 -3.47 15.77 -1.78
N HIS A 123 -4.79 15.76 -1.96
CA HIS A 123 -5.68 16.76 -1.36
C HIS A 123 -5.86 16.59 0.15
N SER A 124 -5.53 15.42 0.70
CA SER A 124 -5.58 15.13 2.14
C SER A 124 -4.31 15.52 2.92
N LEU A 125 -3.29 16.07 2.24
CA LEU A 125 -2.06 16.59 2.83
C LEU A 125 -2.29 17.72 3.85
#